data_AF-A0AAF0SUI5-F1
#
_entry.id   AF-A0AAF0SUI5-F1
#
_cell.length_a   1.000
_cell.length_b   1.000
_cell.length_c   1.000
_cell.angle_alpha   90.00
_cell.angle_beta   90.00
_cell.angle_gamma   90.00
#
_symmetry.space_group_name_H-M   'P 1'
#
loop_
_entity.id
_entity.type
_entity.pdbx_description
1 polymer ?
#
loop_
_entity_poly.entity_id
_entity_poly.type
_entity_poly.pdbx_seq_one_letter_code
_entity_poly.pdbx_strand_id
1 'polypeptide(L)'
;MSRTVTVVLVDADGRPLGALPPFEVPDPWWQQVASIVDGARRRYGVDVAVLRLLDADRPHPPGGHVRYLAQLLDAPARGAAAGGVPREPAAVDLAPHPRRQPWAEPGGPARSVAWATDELRRLGRPVTAVAQQRTWNLSAIWRLDTPQGPAWLKQLPPFASHEPTVLAWLAHPTGPTVPTEAKAGAGAGGGPVVLAADGEGRMLLEHVAGRTGTGPGRRNERRSWPPTMRGSGTPWERWIGWWRTGCPICAGIGWPSGSGRG
;
A
#
# COMPACT_ATOMS: atom_id res chain seq x y z
N MET A 1 12.30 -5.94 15.12
CA MET A 1 11.17 -6.82 15.49
C MET A 1 10.66 -7.44 14.19
N SER A 2 10.49 -8.77 14.15
CA SER A 2 9.87 -9.52 13.03
C SER A 2 8.37 -9.73 13.28
N ARG A 3 7.68 -10.36 12.31
CA ARG A 3 6.36 -10.96 12.52
C ARG A 3 6.27 -12.33 11.87
N THR A 4 5.40 -13.20 12.39
CA THR A 4 5.06 -14.47 11.75
C THR A 4 3.85 -14.25 10.83
N VAL A 5 3.87 -14.84 9.64
CA VAL A 5 2.76 -14.72 8.69
C VAL A 5 2.27 -16.09 8.23
N THR A 6 0.97 -16.20 8.04
CA THR A 6 0.35 -17.28 7.26
C THR A 6 -0.34 -16.67 6.06
N VAL A 7 -0.12 -17.25 4.89
CA VAL A 7 -0.67 -16.76 3.63
C VAL A 7 -1.69 -17.76 3.13
N VAL A 8 -2.97 -17.38 3.17
CA VAL A 8 -4.07 -18.11 2.55
C VAL A 8 -4.11 -17.76 1.07
N LEU A 9 -4.15 -18.77 0.21
CA LEU A 9 -4.05 -18.63 -1.24
C LEU A 9 -5.42 -18.74 -1.91
N VAL A 10 -5.61 -17.94 -2.94
CA VAL A 10 -6.69 -18.10 -3.92
C VAL A 10 -6.13 -18.15 -5.35
N ASP A 11 -6.86 -18.78 -6.27
CA ASP A 11 -6.59 -18.69 -7.71
C ASP A 11 -7.12 -17.36 -8.32
N ALA A 12 -6.96 -17.22 -9.63
CA ALA A 12 -7.43 -16.05 -10.37
C ALA A 12 -8.96 -15.88 -10.37
N ASP A 13 -9.71 -16.98 -10.21
CA ASP A 13 -11.18 -16.98 -10.09
C ASP A 13 -11.63 -16.75 -8.63
N GLY A 14 -10.68 -16.58 -7.70
CA GLY A 14 -10.95 -16.40 -6.28
C GLY A 14 -11.23 -17.71 -5.53
N ARG A 15 -11.00 -18.89 -6.11
CA ARG A 15 -11.19 -20.16 -5.39
C ARG A 15 -10.10 -20.36 -4.34
N PRO A 16 -10.44 -20.71 -3.08
CA PRO A 16 -9.45 -21.04 -2.05
C PRO A 16 -8.59 -22.23 -2.44
N LEU A 17 -7.28 -22.13 -2.20
CA LEU A 17 -6.31 -23.18 -2.49
C LEU A 17 -5.60 -23.73 -1.23
N GLY A 18 -6.02 -23.31 -0.04
CA GLY A 18 -5.35 -23.60 1.24
C GLY A 18 -4.36 -22.52 1.66
N ALA A 19 -3.62 -22.76 2.73
CA ALA A 19 -2.65 -21.83 3.29
C ALA A 19 -1.23 -22.38 3.28
N LEU A 20 -0.26 -21.51 3.00
CA LEU A 20 1.16 -21.84 3.16
C LEU A 20 1.50 -22.03 4.66
N PRO A 21 2.44 -22.94 5.01
CA PRO A 21 2.93 -23.04 6.37
C PRO A 21 3.45 -21.68 6.88
N PRO A 22 3.27 -21.35 8.17
CA PRO A 22 3.69 -20.06 8.70
C PRO A 22 5.19 -19.82 8.51
N PHE A 23 5.58 -18.58 8.22
CA PHE A 23 6.99 -18.20 8.14
C PHE A 23 7.22 -16.79 8.69
N GLU A 24 8.45 -16.53 9.14
CA GLU A 24 8.83 -15.22 9.66
C GLU A 24 9.24 -14.24 8.55
N VAL A 25 8.87 -12.98 8.75
CA VAL A 25 9.30 -11.84 7.92
C VAL A 25 9.90 -10.73 8.80
N PRO A 26 10.90 -10.00 8.31
CA PRO A 26 11.60 -8.99 9.10
C PRO A 26 10.76 -7.73 9.36
N ASP A 27 9.77 -7.41 8.52
CA ASP A 27 8.97 -6.19 8.65
C ASP A 27 7.86 -6.36 9.68
N PRO A 28 7.86 -5.61 10.79
CA PRO A 28 6.87 -5.82 11.84
C PRO A 28 5.52 -5.14 11.56
N TRP A 29 5.45 -4.29 10.54
CA TRP A 29 4.29 -3.45 10.23
C TRP A 29 3.36 -4.12 9.21
N TRP A 30 2.14 -4.42 9.63
CA TRP A 30 1.21 -5.31 8.89
C TRP A 30 0.91 -4.87 7.45
N GLN A 31 0.91 -3.57 7.19
CA GLN A 31 0.70 -3.02 5.86
C GLN A 31 1.87 -3.21 4.88
N GLN A 32 3.07 -3.53 5.38
CA GLN A 32 4.26 -3.80 4.55
C GLN A 32 4.25 -5.27 4.14
N VAL A 33 4.27 -5.53 2.84
CA VAL A 33 4.06 -6.90 2.31
C VAL A 33 5.16 -7.38 1.37
N ALA A 34 6.14 -6.54 1.05
CA ALA A 34 7.26 -6.91 0.19
C ALA A 34 7.97 -8.20 0.69
N SER A 35 8.28 -8.26 1.99
CA SER A 35 8.90 -9.45 2.60
C SER A 35 8.00 -10.69 2.66
N ILE A 36 6.67 -10.53 2.57
CA ILE A 36 5.75 -11.67 2.45
C ILE A 36 5.83 -12.26 1.05
N VAL A 37 5.76 -11.43 0.01
CA VAL A 37 5.87 -11.86 -1.39
C VAL A 37 7.21 -12.57 -1.62
N ASP A 38 8.28 -11.93 -1.20
CA ASP A 38 9.65 -12.46 -1.20
C ASP A 38 9.77 -13.78 -0.44
N GLY A 39 9.16 -13.86 0.75
CA GLY A 39 9.20 -15.05 1.60
C GLY A 39 8.44 -16.21 0.97
N ALA A 40 7.29 -15.96 0.34
CA ALA A 40 6.50 -16.94 -0.38
C ALA A 40 7.27 -17.50 -1.57
N ARG A 41 7.88 -16.63 -2.38
CA ARG A 41 8.74 -17.03 -3.51
C ARG A 41 9.93 -17.85 -3.04
N ARG A 42 10.71 -17.36 -2.07
CA ARG A 42 11.96 -18.02 -1.64
C ARG A 42 11.74 -19.36 -0.96
N ARG A 43 10.67 -19.51 -0.18
CA ARG A 43 10.42 -20.72 0.63
C ARG A 43 9.58 -21.75 -0.08
N TYR A 44 8.64 -21.30 -0.92
CA TYR A 44 7.61 -22.15 -1.48
C TYR A 44 7.56 -22.09 -3.01
N GLY A 45 8.41 -21.29 -3.66
CA GLY A 45 8.47 -21.19 -5.12
C GLY A 45 7.21 -20.61 -5.76
N VAL A 46 6.39 -19.87 -5.00
CA VAL A 46 5.13 -19.30 -5.48
C VAL A 46 5.18 -17.79 -5.58
N ASP A 47 4.64 -17.28 -6.68
CA ASP A 47 4.46 -15.86 -6.91
C ASP A 47 3.05 -15.42 -6.56
N VAL A 48 2.97 -14.42 -5.69
CA VAL A 48 1.70 -13.99 -5.10
C VAL A 48 1.55 -12.47 -5.10
N ALA A 49 0.31 -12.02 -5.18
CA ALA A 49 -0.10 -10.67 -4.80
C ALA A 49 -0.91 -10.74 -3.50
N VAL A 50 -0.44 -10.06 -2.45
CA VAL A 50 -1.18 -9.99 -1.17
C VAL A 50 -2.38 -9.09 -1.35
N LEU A 51 -3.57 -9.61 -1.09
CA LEU A 51 -4.83 -8.89 -1.27
C LEU A 51 -5.15 -8.07 -0.01
N ARG A 52 -5.25 -8.75 1.14
CA ARG A 52 -5.68 -8.15 2.41
C ARG A 52 -5.24 -8.94 3.62
N LEU A 53 -5.18 -8.28 4.77
CA LEU A 53 -5.14 -8.92 6.08
C LEU A 53 -6.49 -9.59 6.36
N LEU A 54 -6.46 -10.79 6.94
CA LEU A 54 -7.64 -11.53 7.38
C LEU A 54 -7.85 -11.34 8.88
N ASP A 55 -6.83 -11.66 9.67
CA ASP A 55 -6.84 -11.61 11.12
C ASP A 55 -5.41 -11.52 11.67
N ALA A 56 -5.29 -11.20 12.96
CA ALA A 56 -4.03 -11.18 13.70
C ALA A 56 -4.27 -11.62 15.14
N ASP A 57 -3.26 -12.23 15.76
CA ASP A 57 -3.27 -12.61 17.17
C ASP A 57 -3.22 -11.40 18.13
N ARG A 58 -2.79 -10.25 17.61
CA ARG A 58 -2.69 -8.98 18.33
C ARG A 58 -3.78 -8.00 17.86
N PRO A 59 -4.17 -7.04 18.71
CA PRO A 59 -5.16 -6.03 18.33
C PRO A 59 -4.59 -4.91 17.43
N HIS A 60 -3.28 -4.68 17.44
CA HIS A 60 -2.61 -3.65 16.63
C HIS A 60 -1.16 -4.02 16.29
N PRO A 61 -0.59 -3.51 15.18
CA PRO A 61 0.83 -3.63 14.89
C PRO A 61 1.68 -2.86 15.93
N PRO A 62 2.98 -3.17 16.11
CA PRO A 62 3.80 -4.12 15.34
C PRO A 62 3.82 -5.58 15.84
N GLY A 63 4.26 -6.49 14.96
CA GLY A 63 4.59 -7.88 15.28
C GLY A 63 3.39 -8.83 15.30
N GLY A 64 3.52 -9.95 16.00
CA GLY A 64 2.48 -10.97 16.13
C GLY A 64 2.43 -11.98 14.98
N HIS A 65 1.49 -12.91 15.06
CA HIS A 65 1.10 -13.81 13.98
C HIS A 65 -0.06 -13.19 13.21
N VAL A 66 0.15 -12.95 11.92
CA VAL A 66 -0.84 -12.30 11.05
C VAL A 66 -1.18 -13.16 9.84
N ARG A 67 -2.47 -13.29 9.56
CA ARG A 67 -2.99 -14.04 8.42
C ARG A 67 -3.36 -13.09 7.29
N TYR A 68 -2.92 -13.42 6.07
CA TYR A 68 -3.22 -12.65 4.86
C TYR A 68 -3.89 -13.54 3.82
N LEU A 69 -4.78 -12.94 3.02
CA LEU A 69 -5.21 -13.51 1.77
C LEU A 69 -4.28 -13.01 0.66
N ALA A 70 -3.82 -13.92 -0.20
CA ALA A 70 -3.04 -13.61 -1.38
C ALA A 70 -3.53 -14.40 -2.60
N GLN A 71 -3.42 -13.80 -3.77
CA GLN A 71 -3.70 -14.46 -5.04
C GLN A 71 -2.42 -15.00 -5.65
N LEU A 72 -2.46 -16.23 -6.16
CA LEU A 72 -1.39 -16.82 -6.95
C LEU A 72 -1.36 -16.18 -8.35
N LEU A 73 -0.18 -15.72 -8.80
CA LEU A 73 -0.04 -15.02 -10.08
C LEU A 73 0.17 -15.99 -11.25
N ASP A 74 0.87 -17.09 -11.02
CA ASP A 74 1.23 -18.08 -12.06
C ASP A 74 0.59 -19.46 -11.78
N ALA A 75 -0.72 -19.48 -11.49
CA ALA A 75 -1.44 -20.76 -11.44
C ALA A 75 -1.55 -21.33 -12.86
N PRO A 76 -1.12 -22.58 -13.14
CA PRO A 76 -1.38 -23.18 -14.44
C PRO A 76 -2.89 -23.19 -14.70
N ALA A 77 -3.29 -22.82 -15.92
CA ALA A 77 -4.67 -22.83 -16.35
C ALA A 77 -5.26 -24.24 -16.17
N ARG A 78 -6.18 -24.37 -15.20
CA ARG A 78 -6.99 -25.56 -14.89
C ARG A 78 -6.20 -26.75 -14.28
N GLY A 79 -6.60 -27.13 -13.07
CA GLY A 79 -6.44 -28.49 -12.55
C GLY A 79 -5.06 -28.88 -11.99
N ALA A 80 -3.99 -28.18 -12.32
CA ALA A 80 -2.72 -28.35 -11.62
C ALA A 80 -2.73 -27.46 -10.37
N ALA A 81 -3.10 -28.03 -9.22
CA ALA A 81 -2.54 -27.57 -7.95
C ALA A 81 -1.06 -27.32 -8.20
N ALA A 82 -0.52 -26.13 -7.90
CA ALA A 82 0.90 -25.86 -8.10
C ALA A 82 1.69 -26.99 -7.42
N GLY A 83 2.19 -27.92 -8.24
CA GLY A 83 2.34 -29.31 -7.84
C GLY A 83 3.43 -29.44 -6.80
N GLY A 84 3.05 -29.77 -5.56
CA GLY A 84 3.99 -30.09 -4.49
C GLY A 84 4.25 -28.99 -3.46
N VAL A 85 3.62 -27.82 -3.55
CA VAL A 85 3.71 -26.83 -2.46
C VAL A 85 2.87 -27.30 -1.28
N PRO A 86 3.44 -27.49 -0.06
CA PRO A 86 2.67 -27.87 1.12
C PRO A 86 1.60 -26.81 1.42
N ARG A 87 0.35 -27.25 1.61
CA ARG A 87 -0.77 -26.38 1.93
C ARG A 87 -1.67 -27.02 2.96
N GLU A 88 -1.95 -26.27 4.01
CA GLU A 88 -2.94 -26.67 5.00
C GLU A 88 -4.34 -26.23 4.55
N PRO A 89 -5.38 -27.03 4.78
CA PRO A 89 -6.75 -26.60 4.60
C PRO A 89 -7.02 -25.29 5.37
N ALA A 90 -7.54 -24.29 4.68
CA ALA A 90 -7.86 -23.00 5.28
C ALA A 90 -9.20 -22.51 4.75
N ALA A 91 -10.16 -22.35 5.65
CA ALA A 91 -11.38 -21.62 5.35
C ALA A 91 -11.08 -20.12 5.31
N VAL A 92 -11.69 -19.43 4.35
CA VAL A 92 -11.64 -17.97 4.24
C VAL A 92 -13.00 -17.47 3.77
N ASP A 93 -13.51 -16.43 4.44
CA ASP A 93 -14.69 -15.73 3.97
C ASP A 93 -14.32 -14.83 2.79
N LEU A 94 -14.88 -15.18 1.64
CA LEU A 94 -14.71 -14.46 0.38
C LEU A 94 -15.93 -13.61 0.02
N ALA A 95 -16.97 -13.60 0.85
CA ALA A 95 -18.16 -12.79 0.62
C ALA A 95 -17.77 -11.34 0.29
N PRO A 96 -18.47 -10.70 -0.66
CA PRO A 96 -18.29 -9.28 -0.94
C PRO A 96 -18.46 -8.47 0.33
N HIS A 97 -17.63 -7.45 0.51
CA HIS A 97 -17.74 -6.53 1.64
C HIS A 97 -17.76 -5.10 1.12
N PRO A 98 -18.71 -4.23 1.53
CA PRO A 98 -18.92 -2.92 0.89
C PRO A 98 -17.74 -1.96 1.04
N ARG A 99 -16.90 -2.16 2.06
CA ARG A 99 -15.65 -1.39 2.25
C ARG A 99 -14.42 -2.02 1.58
N ARG A 100 -14.58 -3.19 0.95
CA ARG A 100 -13.48 -3.88 0.27
C ARG A 100 -13.07 -3.04 -0.92
N GLN A 101 -11.80 -2.72 -0.95
CA GLN A 101 -11.24 -1.88 -1.99
C GLN A 101 -10.89 -2.75 -3.22
N PRO A 102 -10.94 -2.20 -4.44
CA PRO A 102 -10.69 -2.99 -5.66
C PRO A 102 -9.35 -3.72 -5.68
N TRP A 103 -8.31 -3.19 -5.04
CA TRP A 103 -6.99 -3.84 -4.93
C TRP A 103 -6.94 -5.03 -3.97
N ALA A 104 -7.94 -5.18 -3.11
CA ALA A 104 -8.04 -6.24 -2.10
C ALA A 104 -8.91 -7.44 -2.56
N GLU A 105 -9.27 -7.44 -3.85
CA GLU A 105 -10.06 -8.48 -4.50
C GLU A 105 -9.20 -9.28 -5.49
N PRO A 106 -9.58 -10.56 -5.75
CA PRO A 106 -8.98 -11.32 -6.84
C PRO A 106 -9.05 -10.54 -8.18
N GLY A 107 -7.94 -10.54 -8.91
CA GLY A 107 -7.71 -9.80 -10.15
C GLY A 107 -7.45 -8.30 -9.95
N GLY A 108 -7.76 -7.74 -8.78
CA GLY A 108 -7.57 -6.32 -8.45
C GLY A 108 -6.14 -5.82 -8.65
N PRO A 109 -5.14 -6.43 -7.97
CA PRO A 109 -3.73 -6.11 -8.18
C PRO A 109 -3.29 -6.12 -9.64
N ALA A 110 -3.69 -7.16 -10.40
CA ALA A 110 -3.32 -7.30 -11.80
C ALA A 110 -3.88 -6.16 -12.67
N ARG A 111 -5.15 -5.76 -12.46
CA ARG A 111 -5.75 -4.62 -13.16
C ARG A 111 -5.04 -3.30 -12.84
N SER A 112 -4.65 -3.08 -11.59
CA SER A 112 -3.94 -1.87 -11.20
C SER A 112 -2.52 -1.82 -11.77
N VAL A 113 -1.80 -2.94 -11.75
CA VAL A 113 -0.45 -3.05 -12.34
C VAL A 113 -0.50 -2.93 -13.87
N ALA A 114 -1.50 -3.52 -14.53
CA ALA A 114 -1.67 -3.41 -15.98
C ALA A 114 -1.87 -1.95 -16.41
N TRP A 115 -2.80 -1.24 -15.75
CA TRP A 115 -3.02 0.20 -15.98
C TRP A 115 -1.73 1.01 -15.82
N ALA A 116 -1.00 0.80 -14.73
CA ALA A 116 0.25 1.50 -14.47
C ALA A 116 1.33 1.20 -15.53
N THR A 117 1.39 -0.05 -15.99
CA THR A 117 2.34 -0.49 -17.03
C THR A 117 2.03 0.17 -18.37
N ASP A 118 0.74 0.27 -18.73
CA ASP A 118 0.31 0.90 -19.98
C ASP A 118 0.57 2.41 -19.97
N GLU A 119 0.28 3.10 -18.85
CA GLU A 119 0.59 4.51 -18.69
C GLU A 119 2.10 4.80 -18.77
N LEU A 120 2.94 3.98 -18.10
CA LEU A 120 4.39 4.13 -18.19
C LEU A 120 4.91 3.84 -19.61
N ARG A 121 4.33 2.87 -20.32
CA ARG A 121 4.65 2.62 -21.74
C ARG A 121 4.31 3.83 -22.60
N ARG A 122 3.14 4.46 -22.40
CA ARG A 122 2.73 5.69 -23.11
C ARG A 122 3.70 6.84 -22.87
N LEU A 123 4.32 6.89 -21.70
CA LEU A 123 5.35 7.86 -21.33
C LEU A 123 6.78 7.48 -21.79
N GLY A 124 6.93 6.39 -22.56
CA GLY A 124 8.25 5.93 -23.03
C GLY A 124 9.12 5.28 -21.95
N ARG A 125 8.52 4.82 -20.85
CA ARG A 125 9.18 4.21 -19.69
C ARG A 125 8.75 2.76 -19.50
N PRO A 126 9.14 1.83 -20.38
CA PRO A 126 8.70 0.43 -20.27
C PRO A 126 9.11 -0.18 -18.92
N VAL A 127 8.18 -0.90 -18.29
CA VAL A 127 8.39 -1.55 -17.00
C VAL A 127 9.27 -2.79 -17.16
N THR A 128 10.29 -2.93 -16.33
CA THR A 128 11.23 -4.06 -16.29
C THR A 128 11.01 -4.98 -15.09
N ALA A 129 10.47 -4.45 -14.00
CA ALA A 129 10.08 -5.25 -12.83
C ALA A 129 8.94 -4.59 -12.06
N VAL A 130 8.17 -5.41 -11.34
CA VAL A 130 7.05 -4.95 -10.49
C VAL A 130 7.22 -5.58 -9.10
N ALA A 131 7.08 -4.77 -8.06
CA ALA A 131 7.15 -5.23 -6.67
C ALA A 131 6.03 -4.64 -5.83
N GLN A 132 5.24 -5.49 -5.18
CA GLN A 132 4.26 -5.07 -4.20
C GLN A 132 4.96 -4.57 -2.94
N GLN A 133 4.66 -3.35 -2.51
CA GLN A 133 5.30 -2.76 -1.34
C GLN A 133 4.35 -2.76 -0.15
N ARG A 134 3.12 -2.28 -0.36
CA ARG A 134 2.13 -2.13 0.70
C ARG A 134 0.73 -2.48 0.21
N THR A 135 -0.07 -3.05 1.11
CA THR A 135 -1.52 -3.14 0.96
C THR A 135 -2.17 -2.93 2.32
N TRP A 136 -3.20 -2.08 2.37
CA TRP A 136 -4.00 -1.80 3.55
C TRP A 136 -5.39 -1.30 3.15
N ASN A 137 -6.25 -1.08 4.15
CA ASN A 137 -7.61 -0.58 3.96
C ASN A 137 -7.69 0.79 3.25
N LEU A 138 -6.62 1.59 3.32
CA LEU A 138 -6.59 2.96 2.79
C LEU A 138 -5.68 3.16 1.57
N SER A 139 -4.83 2.18 1.24
CA SER A 139 -4.05 2.24 0.00
C SER A 139 -3.37 0.93 -0.33
N ALA A 140 -3.08 0.76 -1.62
CA ALA A 140 -2.06 -0.16 -2.11
C ALA A 140 -0.92 0.63 -2.76
N ILE A 141 0.31 0.14 -2.61
CA ILE A 141 1.52 0.76 -3.18
C ILE A 141 2.38 -0.31 -3.85
N TRP A 142 2.76 -0.03 -5.09
CA TRP A 142 3.63 -0.86 -5.91
C TRP A 142 4.79 -0.01 -6.43
N ARG A 143 5.95 -0.65 -6.52
CA ARG A 143 7.11 -0.11 -7.22
C ARG A 143 7.17 -0.75 -8.60
N LEU A 144 7.36 0.07 -9.63
CA LEU A 144 7.56 -0.36 -11.01
C LEU A 144 8.92 0.15 -11.46
N ASP A 145 9.85 -0.76 -11.74
CA ASP A 145 11.18 -0.39 -12.21
C ASP A 145 11.15 -0.15 -13.72
N THR A 146 11.88 0.87 -14.18
CA THR A 146 12.03 1.25 -15.60
C THR A 146 13.49 1.61 -15.85
N PRO A 147 13.97 1.63 -17.12
CA PRO A 147 15.34 2.06 -17.44
C PRO A 147 15.67 3.49 -16.97
N GLN A 148 14.66 4.35 -16.86
CA GLN A 148 14.79 5.74 -16.41
C GLN A 148 14.73 5.90 -14.88
N GLY A 149 14.59 4.78 -14.15
CA GLY A 149 14.40 4.76 -12.70
C GLY A 149 12.98 4.34 -12.30
N PRO A 150 12.76 4.05 -11.00
CA PRO A 150 11.48 3.54 -10.53
C PRO A 150 10.36 4.56 -10.65
N ALA A 151 9.14 4.07 -10.83
CA ALA A 151 7.89 4.79 -10.65
C ALA A 151 7.04 4.08 -9.58
N TRP A 152 6.10 4.81 -8.98
CA TRP A 152 5.29 4.30 -7.89
C TRP A 152 3.81 4.36 -8.25
N LEU A 153 3.17 3.20 -8.34
CA LEU A 153 1.73 3.11 -8.39
C LEU A 153 1.20 3.18 -6.96
N LYS A 154 0.31 4.14 -6.71
CA LYS A 154 -0.50 4.19 -5.50
C LYS A 154 -1.97 4.16 -5.88
N GLN A 155 -2.72 3.32 -5.19
CA GLN A 155 -4.18 3.25 -5.31
C GLN A 155 -4.84 3.63 -4.00
N LEU A 156 -5.95 4.35 -4.10
CA LEU A 156 -6.66 5.01 -3.01
C LEU A 156 -8.16 4.70 -3.06
N PRO A 157 -8.86 4.79 -1.92
CA PRO A 157 -10.31 4.71 -1.90
C PRO A 157 -10.94 5.92 -2.59
N PRO A 158 -12.19 5.83 -3.08
CA PRO A 158 -12.86 6.90 -3.81
C PRO A 158 -12.87 8.25 -3.08
N PHE A 159 -13.04 8.27 -1.76
CA PHE A 159 -13.05 9.51 -0.98
C PHE A 159 -11.69 10.24 -0.95
N ALA A 160 -10.59 9.53 -1.27
CA ALA A 160 -9.23 10.07 -1.33
C ALA A 160 -8.74 10.25 -2.78
N SER A 161 -9.61 10.12 -3.79
CA SER A 161 -9.28 10.25 -5.22
C SER A 161 -8.73 11.64 -5.61
N HIS A 162 -8.88 12.65 -4.75
CA HIS A 162 -8.36 14.00 -4.93
C HIS A 162 -6.85 14.14 -4.64
N GLU A 163 -6.19 13.11 -4.09
CA GLU A 163 -4.76 13.16 -3.76
C GLU A 163 -3.87 13.59 -4.96
N PRO A 164 -4.04 13.10 -6.20
CA PRO A 164 -3.22 13.52 -7.33
C PRO A 164 -3.34 15.01 -7.63
N THR A 165 -4.54 15.59 -7.51
CA THR A 165 -4.77 17.02 -7.72
C THR A 165 -4.04 17.87 -6.67
N VAL A 166 -4.07 17.44 -5.40
CA VAL A 166 -3.35 18.12 -4.32
C VAL A 166 -1.84 18.02 -4.54
N LEU A 167 -1.33 16.85 -4.91
CA LEU A 167 0.10 16.66 -5.20
C LEU A 167 0.56 17.51 -6.39
N ALA A 168 -0.24 17.60 -7.45
CA ALA A 168 0.06 18.46 -8.60
C ALA A 168 0.12 19.94 -8.20
N TRP A 169 -0.79 20.40 -7.33
CA TRP A 169 -0.75 21.76 -6.79
C TRP A 169 0.51 22.02 -5.95
N LEU A 170 0.92 21.07 -5.11
CA LEU A 170 2.16 21.17 -4.31
C LEU A 170 3.43 21.13 -5.18
N ALA A 171 3.39 20.45 -6.32
CA ALA A 171 4.52 20.38 -7.25
C ALA A 171 4.63 21.64 -8.14
N HIS A 172 3.59 22.47 -8.21
CA HIS A 172 3.54 23.65 -9.07
C HIS A 172 4.50 24.76 -8.59
N PRO A 173 5.17 25.51 -9.50
CA PRO A 173 6.08 26.60 -9.12
C PRO A 173 5.45 27.71 -8.26
N THR A 174 4.13 27.92 -8.45
CA THR A 174 3.35 28.89 -7.67
C THR A 174 2.62 28.25 -6.47
N GLY A 175 2.85 26.96 -6.23
CA GLY A 175 2.37 26.26 -5.07
C GLY A 175 3.13 26.68 -3.80
N PRO A 176 2.64 26.28 -2.62
CA PRO A 176 3.36 26.53 -1.38
C PRO A 176 4.72 25.82 -1.41
N THR A 177 5.78 26.52 -1.05
CA THR A 177 7.13 25.96 -1.01
C THR A 177 7.23 24.93 0.09
N VAL A 178 7.46 23.66 -0.26
CA VAL A 178 7.73 22.60 0.71
C VAL A 178 9.24 22.50 0.91
N PRO A 179 9.76 22.53 2.15
CA PRO A 179 11.18 22.29 2.41
C PRO A 179 11.56 20.91 1.85
N THR A 180 12.42 20.87 0.84
CA THR A 180 12.91 19.63 0.28
C THR A 180 14.39 19.47 0.59
N GLU A 181 14.70 18.45 1.39
CA GLU A 181 16.06 17.89 1.46
C GLU A 181 16.31 16.90 0.30
N ALA A 182 15.42 16.85 -0.70
CA ALA A 182 15.38 15.88 -1.80
C ALA A 182 15.71 16.50 -3.17
N LYS A 183 16.72 15.93 -3.84
CA LYS A 183 17.12 16.14 -5.25
C LYS A 183 16.40 15.12 -6.14
N ALA A 184 16.22 15.46 -7.43
CA ALA A 184 15.70 14.62 -8.53
C ALA A 184 14.32 13.96 -8.28
N GLY A 185 13.37 14.20 -9.20
CA GLY A 185 12.00 13.66 -9.12
C GLY A 185 11.02 14.47 -8.26
N ALA A 186 11.47 15.54 -7.60
CA ALA A 186 10.60 16.56 -7.01
C ALA A 186 10.22 17.62 -8.05
N GLY A 187 8.96 18.06 -8.04
CA GLY A 187 8.47 19.19 -8.83
C GLY A 187 9.05 20.52 -8.35
N ALA A 188 8.81 21.59 -9.12
CA ALA A 188 9.33 22.92 -8.80
C ALA A 188 8.90 23.46 -7.42
N GLY A 189 7.70 23.07 -6.95
CA GLY A 189 7.22 23.38 -5.60
C GLY A 189 7.74 22.46 -4.48
N GLY A 190 8.53 21.43 -4.84
CA GLY A 190 9.13 20.47 -3.89
C GLY A 190 8.29 19.21 -3.61
N GLY A 191 7.08 19.11 -4.18
CA GLY A 191 6.24 17.90 -4.05
C GLY A 191 6.66 16.75 -5.00
N PRO A 192 6.22 15.50 -4.73
CA PRO A 192 6.32 14.41 -5.69
C PRO A 192 5.60 14.75 -7.01
N VAL A 193 6.21 14.39 -8.14
CA VAL A 193 5.57 14.59 -9.46
C VAL A 193 4.56 13.48 -9.73
N VAL A 194 3.33 13.86 -10.11
CA VAL A 194 2.31 12.93 -10.61
C VAL A 194 2.53 12.72 -12.11
N LEU A 195 2.79 11.48 -12.52
CA LEU A 195 3.03 11.09 -13.91
C LEU A 195 1.72 10.81 -14.66
N ALA A 196 0.76 10.19 -13.97
CA ALA A 196 -0.57 9.89 -14.49
C ALA A 196 -1.55 9.68 -13.32
N ALA A 197 -2.83 9.95 -13.56
CA ALA A 197 -3.92 9.61 -12.65
C ALA A 197 -5.16 9.27 -13.48
N ASP A 198 -5.97 8.34 -13.01
CA ASP A 198 -7.16 7.86 -13.73
C ASP A 198 -8.47 8.52 -13.31
N GLY A 199 -8.44 9.35 -12.26
CA GLY A 199 -9.65 9.95 -11.65
C GLY A 199 -10.47 8.99 -10.79
N GLU A 200 -10.14 7.70 -10.76
CA GLU A 200 -10.84 6.64 -10.00
C GLU A 200 -10.02 6.13 -8.81
N GLY A 201 -8.92 6.82 -8.50
CA GLY A 201 -8.10 6.59 -7.30
C GLY A 201 -6.77 5.87 -7.57
N ARG A 202 -6.40 5.59 -8.83
CA ARG A 202 -5.04 5.17 -9.18
C ARG A 202 -4.21 6.37 -9.62
N MET A 203 -2.96 6.40 -9.16
CA MET A 203 -1.98 7.39 -9.60
C MET A 203 -0.59 6.78 -9.73
N LEU A 204 0.17 7.29 -10.69
CA LEU A 204 1.59 7.05 -10.86
C LEU A 204 2.37 8.27 -10.37
N LEU A 205 3.37 8.01 -9.55
CA LEU A 205 4.27 9.03 -9.01
C LEU A 205 5.69 8.78 -9.49
N GLU A 206 6.40 9.87 -9.77
CA GLU A 206 7.84 9.83 -9.97
C GLU A 206 8.54 9.42 -8.68
N HIS A 207 9.66 8.71 -8.81
CA HIS A 207 10.48 8.43 -7.64
C HIS A 207 11.16 9.69 -7.14
N VAL A 208 10.89 10.04 -5.88
CA VAL A 208 11.63 11.07 -5.16
C VAL A 208 12.79 10.41 -4.43
N ALA A 209 14.02 10.77 -4.79
CA ALA A 209 15.20 10.25 -4.11
C ALA A 209 15.27 10.80 -2.67
N GLY A 210 15.45 9.92 -1.69
CA GLY A 210 15.56 10.32 -0.29
C GLY A 210 15.64 9.12 0.64
N ARG A 211 16.15 9.35 1.85
CA ARG A 211 16.07 8.35 2.93
C ARG A 211 14.81 8.61 3.74
N THR A 212 14.04 7.55 4.01
CA THR A 212 13.03 7.61 5.07
C THR A 212 13.74 7.86 6.40
N GLY A 213 13.35 8.88 7.15
CA GLY A 213 13.98 9.28 8.42
C GLY A 213 13.88 8.24 9.57
N THR A 214 13.53 6.99 9.29
CA THR A 214 13.37 5.90 10.25
C THR A 214 14.59 4.99 10.30
N GLY A 215 15.79 5.57 10.36
CA GLY A 215 16.97 4.85 10.86
C GLY A 215 16.95 4.82 12.39
N PRO A 216 17.36 3.73 13.05
CA PRO A 216 17.50 3.72 14.50
C PRO A 216 18.68 4.64 14.88
N GLY A 217 18.41 5.88 15.29
CA GLY A 217 19.49 6.77 15.76
C GLY A 217 19.30 8.27 15.64
N ARG A 218 18.19 8.80 15.12
CA ARG A 218 17.92 10.25 15.26
C ARG A 218 16.67 10.50 16.08
N ARG A 219 16.91 10.88 17.33
CA ARG A 219 15.96 11.48 18.26
C ARG A 219 15.22 12.59 17.51
N ASN A 220 13.90 12.45 17.35
CA ASN A 220 13.00 13.47 16.81
C ASN A 220 13.39 14.86 17.35
N GLU A 221 14.03 15.69 16.53
CA GLU A 221 14.16 17.10 16.85
C GLU A 221 12.80 17.75 16.66
N ARG A 222 12.07 17.83 17.77
CA ARG A 222 10.75 18.45 17.98
C ARG A 222 10.76 19.98 17.74
N ARG A 223 11.61 20.52 16.86
CA ARG A 223 11.72 21.96 16.60
C ARG A 223 10.92 22.43 15.39
N SER A 224 10.71 21.59 14.37
CA SER A 224 10.06 22.00 13.11
C SER A 224 8.53 21.79 13.04
N TRP A 225 7.89 21.23 14.07
CA TRP A 225 6.44 21.01 14.05
C TRP A 225 5.68 22.29 14.44
N PRO A 226 4.54 22.61 13.82
CA PRO A 226 3.68 23.69 14.28
C PRO A 226 3.24 23.44 15.74
N PRO A 227 3.05 24.49 16.56
CA PRO A 227 2.74 24.34 18.00
C PRO A 227 1.55 23.43 18.31
N THR A 228 0.57 23.38 17.41
CA THR A 228 -0.66 22.57 17.52
C THR A 228 -0.42 21.06 17.46
N MET A 229 0.73 20.61 16.93
CA MET A 229 1.08 19.19 16.86
C MET A 229 2.00 18.72 18.01
N ARG A 230 2.37 19.63 18.93
CA ARG A 230 3.17 19.32 20.13
C ARG A 230 2.29 18.83 21.30
N GLY A 231 1.45 17.81 21.09
CA GLY A 231 0.64 17.15 22.13
C GLY A 231 1.19 15.79 22.62
N SER A 232 0.46 15.09 23.48
CA SER A 232 0.62 13.64 23.72
C SER A 232 -0.22 12.84 22.68
N GLY A 233 0.17 11.58 22.40
CA GLY A 233 -0.49 10.71 21.39
C GLY A 233 0.48 10.18 20.31
N THR A 234 0.14 9.11 19.61
CA THR A 234 1.02 8.60 18.54
C THR A 234 1.02 9.55 17.33
N PRO A 235 2.09 9.59 16.50
CA PRO A 235 2.12 10.41 15.28
C PRO A 235 0.94 10.13 14.34
N TRP A 236 0.44 8.89 14.35
CA TRP A 236 -0.70 8.42 13.59
C TRP A 236 -2.04 9.02 14.06
N GLU A 237 -2.31 9.01 15.37
CA GLU A 237 -3.52 9.60 15.94
C GLU A 237 -3.59 11.11 15.72
N ARG A 238 -2.43 11.77 15.73
CA ARG A 238 -2.32 13.21 15.46
C ARG A 238 -2.52 13.55 13.99
N TRP A 239 -2.04 12.71 13.08
CA TRP A 239 -2.26 12.88 11.65
C TRP A 239 -3.74 12.72 11.30
N ILE A 240 -4.42 11.71 11.85
CA ILE A 240 -5.88 11.55 11.73
C ILE A 240 -6.62 12.71 12.40
N GLY A 241 -6.19 13.13 13.59
CA GLY A 241 -6.78 14.24 14.33
C GLY A 241 -6.74 15.55 13.55
N TRP A 242 -5.58 15.93 13.02
CA TRP A 242 -5.44 17.13 12.17
C TRP A 242 -6.26 17.03 10.89
N TRP A 243 -6.34 15.85 10.26
CA TRP A 243 -7.20 15.64 9.09
C TRP A 243 -8.69 15.83 9.40
N ARG A 244 -9.12 15.48 10.62
CA ARG A 244 -10.51 15.64 11.08
C ARG A 244 -10.86 17.07 11.48
N THR A 245 -9.93 17.83 12.08
CA THR A 245 -10.26 19.10 12.75
C THR A 245 -9.46 20.31 12.28
N GLY A 246 -8.35 20.12 11.59
CA GLY A 246 -7.38 21.18 11.28
C GLY A 246 -7.07 21.38 9.80
N CYS A 247 -7.67 20.58 8.90
CA CYS A 247 -7.55 20.78 7.46
C CYS A 247 -8.67 21.72 6.97
N PRO A 248 -8.37 22.96 6.54
CA PRO A 248 -9.38 23.91 6.06
C PRO A 248 -10.10 23.45 4.79
N ILE A 249 -9.55 22.45 4.07
CA ILE A 249 -10.17 21.83 2.89
C ILE A 249 -11.18 20.73 3.29
N CYS A 250 -10.96 20.05 4.42
CA CYS A 250 -11.80 18.92 4.85
C CYS A 250 -12.95 19.33 5.78
N ALA A 251 -12.97 20.57 6.29
CA ALA A 251 -13.97 21.07 7.22
C ALA A 251 -15.42 21.04 6.67
N GLY A 252 -15.60 20.92 5.35
CA GLY A 252 -16.91 20.82 4.70
C GLY A 252 -17.41 19.39 4.41
N ILE A 253 -16.60 18.36 4.67
CA ILE A 253 -16.99 16.97 4.40
C ILE A 253 -17.65 16.41 5.67
N GLY A 254 -18.98 16.52 5.74
CA GLY A 254 -19.78 16.02 6.87
C GLY A 254 -19.52 14.55 7.13
N TRP A 255 -18.92 14.23 8.27
CA TRP A 255 -18.80 12.85 8.75
C TRP A 255 -20.09 12.46 9.47
N PRO A 256 -20.69 11.28 9.20
CA PRO A 256 -21.78 10.78 10.02
C PRO A 256 -21.26 10.55 11.45
N SER A 257 -21.84 11.26 12.40
CA SER A 257 -21.57 11.11 13.82
C SER A 257 -22.06 9.73 14.27
N GLY A 258 -21.13 8.79 14.44
CA GLY A 258 -21.38 7.53 15.12
C GLY A 258 -21.56 7.73 16.62
N SER A 259 -22.71 8.26 17.03
CA SER A 259 -23.21 8.16 18.39
C SER A 259 -24.42 7.23 18.38
N GLY A 260 -24.17 5.96 18.69
CA GLY A 260 -25.21 4.97 18.90
C GLY A 260 -24.66 3.88 19.80
N ARG A 261 -24.59 4.17 21.10
CA ARG A 261 -24.63 3.13 22.12
C ARG A 261 -26.10 2.75 22.26
N GLY A 262 -26.37 1.47 22.10
CA GLY A 262 -27.58 0.75 22.46
C GLY A 262 -27.17 -0.71 22.58
#